data_AF-A0A956SL96-F1
#
_entry.id   AF-A0A956SL96-F1
#
_cell.length_a   1.000
_cell.length_b   1.000
_cell.length_c   1.000
_cell.angle_alpha   90.00
_cell.angle_beta   90.00
_cell.angle_gamma   90.00
#
_symmetry.space_group_name_H-M   'P 1'
#
loop_
_entity.id
_entity.type
_entity.pdbx_description
1 polymer ?
#
loop_
_entity_poly.entity_id
_entity_poly.type
_entity_poly.pdbx_seq_one_letter_code
_entity_poly.pdbx_strand_id
1 'polypeptide(L)'
;MFSAWVIWLNLVGAAVAIPVNLLAARRGFLASSWVHSVIAVFAGIYACGYALLLTGTVPLAEWGEFFRGVSIAVWWVGPWMLPALVSLHMWRRVRTEVVVAAQRQVVADDADRR
;
A
#
# COMPACT_ATOMS: atom_id res chain seq x y z
N MET A 1 8.61 -20.44 -24.74
CA MET A 1 9.60 -20.43 -23.63
C MET A 1 9.74 -19.07 -22.96
N PHE A 2 9.82 -17.95 -23.70
CA PHE A 2 9.94 -16.60 -23.12
C PHE A 2 8.78 -16.22 -22.17
N SER A 3 7.56 -16.69 -22.46
CA SER A 3 6.35 -16.42 -21.66
C SER A 3 6.38 -17.02 -20.25
N ALA A 4 6.87 -18.25 -20.08
CA ALA A 4 6.85 -18.93 -18.78
C ALA A 4 7.78 -18.27 -17.76
N TRP A 5 8.96 -17.82 -18.19
CA TRP A 5 9.90 -17.10 -17.32
C TRP A 5 9.34 -15.77 -16.84
N VAL A 6 8.64 -15.03 -17.69
CA VAL A 6 7.97 -13.78 -17.30
C VAL A 6 6.88 -14.04 -16.25
N ILE A 7 6.11 -15.12 -16.40
CA ILE A 7 5.07 -15.48 -15.42
C ILE A 7 5.71 -15.83 -14.07
N TRP A 8 6.79 -16.61 -14.06
CA TRP A 8 7.52 -16.94 -12.83
C TRP A 8 8.10 -15.70 -12.14
N LEU A 9 8.71 -14.79 -12.90
CA LEU A 9 9.27 -13.55 -12.33
C LEU A 9 8.19 -12.71 -11.64
N ASN A 10 7.03 -12.57 -12.28
CA ASN A 10 5.90 -11.82 -11.71
C ASN A 10 5.30 -12.53 -10.49
N LEU A 11 5.21 -13.88 -10.52
CA LEU A 11 4.78 -14.67 -9.37
C LEU A 11 5.70 -14.45 -8.16
N VAL A 12 7.02 -14.53 -8.36
CA VAL A 12 7.99 -14.32 -7.28
C VAL A 12 7.90 -12.88 -6.76
N GLY A 13 7.81 -11.89 -7.65
CA GLY A 13 7.64 -10.49 -7.25
C GLY A 13 6.37 -10.28 -6.41
N ALA A 14 5.24 -10.82 -6.85
CA ALA A 14 3.98 -10.75 -6.11
C ALA A 14 4.08 -11.48 -4.75
N ALA A 15 4.67 -12.68 -4.73
CA ALA A 15 4.85 -13.46 -3.52
C ALA A 15 5.75 -12.76 -2.48
N VAL A 16 6.83 -12.10 -2.91
CA VAL A 16 7.73 -11.31 -2.04
C VAL A 16 7.06 -10.02 -1.56
N ALA A 17 6.22 -9.39 -2.39
CA ALA A 17 5.52 -8.18 -2.01
C ALA A 17 4.56 -8.39 -0.82
N ILE A 18 4.01 -9.58 -0.63
CA ILE A 18 3.11 -9.92 0.49
C ILE A 18 3.81 -9.75 1.85
N PRO A 19 4.86 -10.51 2.22
CA PRO A 19 5.50 -10.40 3.52
C PRO A 19 6.15 -9.03 3.73
N VAL A 20 6.71 -8.40 2.69
CA VAL A 20 7.30 -7.06 2.77
C VAL A 20 6.24 -6.02 3.16
N ASN A 21 5.08 -6.03 2.51
CA ASN A 21 4.02 -5.08 2.83
C ASN A 21 3.32 -5.41 4.16
N LEU A 22 3.14 -6.68 4.52
CA LEU A 22 2.63 -7.02 5.86
C LEU A 22 3.58 -6.56 6.96
N LEU A 23 4.90 -6.68 6.75
CA LEU A 23 5.89 -6.16 7.69
C LEU A 23 5.85 -4.63 7.76
N ALA A 24 5.72 -3.94 6.62
CA ALA A 24 5.57 -2.49 6.58
C ALA A 24 4.28 -2.02 7.27
N ALA A 25 3.17 -2.74 7.10
CA ALA A 25 1.90 -2.48 7.77
C ALA A 25 2.03 -2.58 9.30
N ARG A 26 2.75 -3.59 9.80
CA ARG A 26 3.01 -3.79 11.23
C ARG A 26 3.94 -2.74 11.81
N ARG A 27 4.92 -2.26 11.04
CA ARG A 27 5.91 -1.25 11.49
C ARG A 27 5.46 0.20 11.25
N GLY A 28 4.34 0.43 10.56
CA GLY A 28 3.80 1.77 10.28
C GLY A 28 4.71 2.62 9.39
N PHE A 29 5.40 2.01 8.42
CA PHE A 29 6.42 2.66 7.61
C PHE A 29 5.81 3.56 6.50
N LEU A 30 6.07 4.88 6.54
CA LEU A 30 5.79 5.93 5.54
C LEU A 30 4.34 6.12 5.05
N ALA A 31 3.56 5.06 4.85
CA ALA A 31 2.13 5.08 4.55
C ALA A 31 1.31 4.48 5.72
N SER A 32 -0.01 4.69 5.69
CA SER A 32 -0.92 4.07 6.66
C SER A 32 -0.80 2.55 6.60
N SER A 33 -0.82 1.86 7.74
CA SER A 33 -0.85 0.39 7.82
C SER A 33 -1.94 -0.23 6.96
N TRP A 34 -3.05 0.49 6.76
CA TRP A 34 -4.12 0.10 5.86
C TRP A 34 -3.66 -0.01 4.41
N VAL A 35 -2.90 0.97 3.90
CA VAL A 35 -2.39 0.99 2.52
C VAL A 35 -1.53 -0.23 2.25
N HIS A 36 -0.57 -0.51 3.14
CA HIS A 36 0.29 -1.68 3.02
C HIS A 36 -0.50 -2.99 3.10
N SER A 37 -1.52 -3.06 3.95
CA SER A 37 -2.40 -4.23 4.02
C SER A 37 -3.17 -4.45 2.71
N VAL A 38 -3.69 -3.38 2.10
CA VAL A 38 -4.38 -3.43 0.81
C VAL A 38 -3.42 -3.89 -0.30
N ILE A 39 -2.20 -3.35 -0.35
CA ILE A 39 -1.18 -3.78 -1.31
C ILE A 39 -0.85 -5.27 -1.13
N ALA A 40 -0.72 -5.75 0.11
CA ALA A 40 -0.46 -7.16 0.39
C ALA A 40 -1.60 -8.07 -0.09
N VAL A 41 -2.85 -7.65 0.06
CA VAL A 41 -4.02 -8.38 -0.45
C VAL A 41 -3.99 -8.46 -1.98
N PHE A 42 -3.77 -7.35 -2.67
CA PHE A 42 -3.66 -7.35 -4.13
C PHE A 42 -2.49 -8.20 -4.61
N ALA A 43 -1.33 -8.12 -3.96
CA ALA A 43 -0.19 -8.97 -4.27
C ALA A 43 -0.54 -10.47 -4.12
N GLY A 44 -1.32 -10.84 -3.10
CA GLY A 44 -1.88 -12.19 -2.94
C GLY A 44 -2.76 -12.61 -4.12
N ILE A 45 -3.69 -11.75 -4.55
CA ILE A 45 -4.56 -12.02 -5.70
C ILE A 45 -3.73 -12.24 -6.97
N TYR A 46 -2.72 -11.40 -7.24
CA TYR A 46 -1.82 -11.58 -8.38
C TYR A 46 -0.98 -12.85 -8.28
N ALA A 47 -0.44 -13.17 -7.10
CA ALA A 47 0.33 -14.39 -6.89
C ALA A 47 -0.52 -15.64 -7.18
N CYS A 48 -1.76 -15.70 -6.68
CA CYS A 48 -2.70 -16.77 -7.00
C CYS A 48 -3.02 -16.81 -8.50
N GLY A 49 -3.22 -15.66 -9.14
CA GLY A 49 -3.44 -15.56 -10.57
C GLY A 49 -2.29 -16.11 -11.40
N TYR A 50 -1.05 -15.73 -11.12
CA TYR A 50 0.12 -16.23 -11.84
C TYR A 50 0.36 -17.72 -11.57
N ALA A 51 0.13 -18.19 -10.33
CA ALA A 51 0.21 -19.62 -10.01
C ALA A 51 -0.81 -20.42 -10.83
N LEU A 52 -2.06 -19.94 -10.92
CA LEU A 52 -3.10 -20.56 -11.74
C LEU A 52 -2.72 -20.57 -13.23
N LEU A 53 -2.16 -19.48 -13.73
CA LEU A 53 -1.69 -19.40 -15.11
C LEU A 53 -0.58 -20.42 -15.43
N LEU A 54 0.30 -20.71 -14.46
CA LEU A 54 1.36 -21.73 -14.59
C LEU A 54 0.81 -23.17 -14.63
N THR A 55 -0.38 -23.42 -14.08
CA THR A 55 -1.02 -24.74 -14.18
C THR A 55 -1.54 -25.05 -15.59
N GLY A 56 -1.63 -24.04 -16.47
CA GLY A 56 -2.19 -24.18 -17.82
C GLY A 56 -3.70 -24.38 -17.87
N THR A 57 -4.39 -24.29 -16.72
CA THR A 57 -5.85 -24.49 -16.61
C THR A 57 -6.67 -23.32 -17.15
N VAL A 58 -6.08 -22.12 -17.21
CA VAL A 58 -6.74 -20.90 -17.69
C VAL A 58 -6.00 -20.35 -18.90
N PRO A 59 -6.69 -20.05 -20.02
CA PRO A 59 -6.10 -19.38 -21.16
C PRO A 59 -5.55 -18.00 -20.79
N LEU A 60 -4.39 -17.65 -21.34
CA LEU A 60 -3.73 -16.35 -21.08
C LEU A 60 -4.62 -15.15 -21.41
N ALA A 61 -5.49 -15.28 -22.41
CA ALA A 61 -6.42 -14.22 -22.82
C ALA A 61 -7.45 -13.92 -21.72
N GLU A 62 -8.12 -14.96 -21.20
CA GLU A 62 -9.12 -14.84 -20.12
C GLU A 62 -8.49 -14.31 -18.83
N TRP A 63 -7.29 -14.80 -18.50
CA TRP A 63 -6.50 -14.28 -17.38
C TRP A 63 -6.22 -12.78 -17.55
N GLY A 64 -5.82 -12.36 -18.75
CA GLY A 64 -5.50 -10.97 -19.07
C GLY A 64 -6.72 -10.04 -18.98
N GLU A 65 -7.89 -10.49 -19.42
CA GLU A 65 -9.13 -9.72 -19.32
C GLU A 65 -9.54 -9.49 -17.86
N PHE A 66 -9.52 -10.56 -17.05
CA PHE A 66 -9.84 -10.46 -15.63
C PHE A 66 -8.87 -9.52 -14.89
N PHE A 67 -7.55 -9.72 -15.07
CA PHE A 67 -6.55 -8.93 -14.38
C PHE A 67 -6.42 -7.49 -14.90
N ARG A 68 -6.88 -7.18 -16.12
CA ARG A 68 -7.06 -5.79 -16.56
C ARG A 68 -8.08 -5.06 -15.69
N GLY A 69 -9.21 -5.71 -15.38
CA GLY A 69 -10.21 -5.16 -14.46
C GLY A 69 -9.64 -4.88 -13.07
N VAL A 70 -8.88 -5.84 -12.53
CA VAL A 70 -8.15 -5.69 -11.25
C VAL A 70 -7.15 -4.53 -11.31
N SER A 71 -6.38 -4.43 -12.40
CA SER A 71 -5.38 -3.39 -12.61
C SER A 71 -6.00 -2.00 -12.67
N ILE A 72 -7.17 -1.85 -13.29
CA ILE A 72 -7.90 -0.57 -13.33
C ILE A 72 -8.33 -0.15 -11.92
N ALA A 73 -8.85 -1.08 -11.13
CA ALA A 73 -9.23 -0.79 -9.75
C ALA A 73 -8.01 -0.36 -8.90
N VAL A 74 -6.89 -1.07 -9.04
CA VAL A 74 -5.63 -0.73 -8.36
C VAL A 74 -5.06 0.61 -8.86
N TRP A 75 -5.18 0.92 -10.15
CA TRP A 75 -4.68 2.16 -10.74
C TRP A 75 -5.36 3.38 -10.13
N TRP A 76 -6.68 3.34 -9.92
CA TRP A 76 -7.41 4.42 -9.26
C TRP A 76 -6.99 4.59 -7.79
N VAL A 77 -6.80 3.49 -7.08
CA VAL A 77 -6.48 3.53 -5.65
C VAL A 77 -5.01 3.89 -5.39
N GLY A 78 -4.10 3.43 -6.25
CA GLY A 78 -2.65 3.56 -6.10
C GLY A 78 -2.18 5.01 -6.26
N PRO A 79 -1.74 5.42 -7.47
CA PRO A 79 -1.15 6.73 -7.72
C PRO A 79 -2.06 7.93 -7.42
N TRP A 80 -3.39 7.78 -7.51
CA TRP A 80 -4.30 8.92 -7.37
C TRP A 80 -4.80 9.13 -5.93
N MET A 81 -5.12 8.05 -5.21
CA MET A 81 -5.67 8.17 -3.86
C MET A 81 -4.58 8.12 -2.77
N LEU A 82 -3.52 7.32 -2.91
CA LEU A 82 -2.48 7.23 -1.86
C LEU A 82 -1.86 8.58 -1.49
N PRO A 83 -1.41 9.43 -2.45
CA PRO A 83 -0.72 10.67 -2.08
C PRO A 83 -1.61 11.59 -1.25
N ALA A 84 -2.90 11.70 -1.61
CA ALA A 84 -3.88 12.47 -0.86
C ALA A 84 -4.12 11.90 0.55
N LEU A 85 -4.22 10.58 0.67
CA LEU A 85 -4.40 9.90 1.96
C LEU A 85 -3.16 10.05 2.87
N VAL A 86 -1.96 9.93 2.31
CA VAL A 86 -0.69 10.13 3.04
C VAL A 86 -0.55 11.59 3.47
N SER A 87 -0.83 12.55 2.59
CA SER A 87 -0.82 13.98 2.89
C SER A 87 -1.77 14.31 4.04
N LEU A 88 -3.01 13.80 3.99
CA LEU A 88 -4.00 14.00 5.04
C LEU A 88 -3.55 13.39 6.38
N HIS A 89 -2.93 12.21 6.36
CA HIS A 89 -2.41 11.58 7.57
C HIS A 89 -1.27 12.40 8.19
N MET A 90 -0.33 12.88 7.37
CA MET A 90 0.77 13.72 7.82
C MET A 90 0.26 15.04 8.38
N TRP A 91 -0.71 15.68 7.71
CA TRP A 91 -1.34 16.91 8.21
C TRP A 91 -1.97 16.73 9.59
N ARG A 92 -2.68 15.62 9.82
CA ARG A 92 -3.28 15.33 11.13
C ARG A 92 -2.23 15.19 12.24
N ARG A 93 -1.08 14.58 11.95
CA ARG A 93 0.04 14.48 12.91
C ARG A 93 0.63 15.84 13.23
N VAL A 94 1.00 16.61 12.19
CA VAL A 94 1.57 17.95 12.34
C VAL A 94 0.62 18.87 13.09
N ARG A 95 -0.68 18.86 12.77
CA ARG A 95 -1.68 19.67 13.49
C ARG A 95 -1.69 19.35 14.99
N THR A 96 -1.59 18.08 15.35
CA THR A 96 -1.59 17.65 16.75
C THR A 96 -0.34 18.15 17.46
N GLU A 97 0.83 18.04 16.83
CA GLU A 97 2.10 18.53 17.36
C GLU A 97 2.09 20.06 17.55
N VAL A 98 1.57 20.80 16.58
CA VAL A 98 1.46 22.27 16.64
C VAL A 98 0.53 22.70 17.78
N VAL A 99 -0.62 22.04 17.95
CA VAL A 99 -1.55 22.37 19.06
C VAL A 99 -0.91 22.10 20.42
N VAL A 100 -0.20 20.98 20.58
CA VAL A 100 0.50 20.65 21.84
C VAL A 100 1.64 21.64 22.11
N ALA A 101 2.40 22.02 21.09
CA ALA A 101 3.47 23.02 21.23
C ALA A 101 2.92 24.39 21.65
N ALA A 102 1.83 24.84 21.01
CA ALA A 102 1.16 26.09 21.37
C ALA A 102 0.66 26.07 22.82
N GLN A 103 0.03 24.98 23.28
CA GLN A 103 -0.42 24.85 24.67
C GLN A 103 0.74 24.91 25.67
N ARG A 104 1.90 24.30 25.36
CA ARG A 104 3.09 24.39 26.22
C ARG A 104 3.65 25.81 26.30
N GLN A 105 3.63 26.54 25.19
CA GLN A 105 4.04 27.95 25.16
C GLN A 105 3.14 28.83 26.03
N VAL A 106 1.82 28.67 25.95
CA VAL A 106 0.88 29.43 26.80
C VAL A 106 1.14 29.16 28.29
N VAL A 107 1.36 27.90 28.68
CA VAL A 107 1.64 27.54 30.09
C VAL A 107 2.97 28.12 30.57
N ALA A 108 4.00 28.15 29.72
CA ALA A 108 5.29 28.75 30.05
C ALA A 108 5.19 30.27 30.21
N ASP A 109 4.52 30.96 29.29
CA ASP A 109 4.28 32.41 29.36
C ASP A 109 3.48 32.80 30.62
N ASP A 110 2.49 31.99 31.01
CA ASP A 110 1.71 32.22 32.24
C ASP A 110 2.51 31.96 33.52
N ALA A 111 3.54 31.10 33.47
CA ALA A 111 4.44 30.83 34.60
C ALA A 111 5.45 31.96 34.80
N ASP A 112 6.01 32.52 33.72
CA ASP A 112 6.96 33.65 33.78
C ASP A 112 6.32 34.97 34.21
N ARG A 113 4.99 35.08 34.14
CA ARG A 113 4.23 36.27 34.56
C ARG A 113 3.85 36.28 36.06
N ARG A 114 4.14 35.22 36.80
CA ARG A 114 3.84 35.09 38.24
C ARG A 114 5.10 35.27 39.08
#